data_AF-A0A432HWG9-F1
#
_entry.id   AF-A0A432HWG9-F1
#
_cell.length_a   1.000
_cell.length_b   1.000
_cell.length_c   1.000
_cell.angle_alpha   90.00
_cell.angle_beta   90.00
_cell.angle_gamma   90.00
#
_symmetry.space_group_name_H-M   'P 1'
#
loop_
_entity.id
_entity.type
_entity.pdbx_description
1 polymer ?
#
loop_
_entity_poly.entity_id
_entity_poly.type
_entity_poly.pdbx_seq_one_letter_code
_entity_poly.pdbx_strand_id
1 'polypeptide(L)'
;MRAYALLNIDKERLQPFFDRVPELFHAHHHSEAQDPKGYEELLYRLYRPYTGAMLDMVDRWAVFDERDWREDVQLEVMLFLYAIRYPDTLLIESLSDKARSYLPRLSSYLHFTKHT
;
A
#
# COMPACT_ATOMS: atom_id res chain seq x y z
N MET A 1 19.36 17.53 -3.20
CA MET A 1 18.30 16.62 -2.70
C MET A 1 18.88 15.89 -1.49
N ARG A 2 18.41 16.16 -0.27
CA ARG A 2 18.90 15.47 0.93
C ARG A 2 18.05 14.23 1.13
N ALA A 3 18.61 13.06 0.89
CA ALA A 3 18.03 11.82 1.38
C ALA A 3 18.00 11.91 2.91
N TYR A 4 16.82 12.06 3.51
CA TYR A 4 16.65 11.85 4.94
C TYR A 4 16.74 10.35 5.17
N ALA A 5 17.97 9.84 5.28
CA ALA A 5 18.17 8.48 5.74
C ALA A 5 17.44 8.31 7.07
N LEU A 6 16.84 7.13 7.30
CA LEU A 6 16.26 6.68 8.58
C LEU A 6 17.23 6.84 9.79
N LEU A 7 18.48 7.24 9.53
CA LEU A 7 19.53 7.59 10.49
C LEU A 7 19.22 8.83 11.36
N ASN A 8 18.32 9.73 10.93
CA ASN A 8 17.90 10.91 11.71
C ASN A 8 16.56 10.72 12.43
N ILE A 9 16.12 9.47 12.60
CA ILE A 9 14.91 9.17 13.37
C ILE A 9 15.21 9.34 14.86
N ASP A 10 14.42 10.21 15.49
CA ASP A 10 14.35 10.33 16.94
C ASP A 10 13.56 9.14 17.49
N LYS A 11 14.29 8.17 18.06
CA LYS A 11 13.72 6.93 18.59
C LYS A 11 12.81 7.19 19.79
N GLU A 12 13.09 8.19 20.59
CA GLU A 12 12.31 8.53 21.80
C GLU A 12 10.91 9.01 21.40
N ARG A 13 10.82 9.76 20.30
CA ARG A 13 9.53 10.17 19.73
C ARG A 13 8.71 9.00 19.17
N LEU A 14 9.34 7.88 18.83
CA LEU A 14 8.64 6.68 18.35
C LEU A 14 8.22 5.75 19.49
N GLN A 15 8.72 5.93 20.71
CA GLN A 15 8.43 5.05 21.84
C GLN A 15 6.91 4.89 22.09
N PRO A 16 6.08 5.95 22.08
CA PRO A 16 4.63 5.79 22.28
C PRO A 16 3.94 4.96 21.20
N PHE A 17 4.47 4.93 19.98
CA PHE A 17 3.96 4.05 18.92
C PHE A 17 4.33 2.60 19.22
N PHE A 18 5.61 2.33 19.53
CA PHE A 18 6.10 0.97 19.78
C PHE A 18 5.47 0.34 21.03
N ASP A 19 5.24 1.13 22.09
CA ASP A 19 4.57 0.67 23.31
C ASP A 19 3.13 0.20 23.04
N ARG A 20 2.48 0.79 22.04
CA ARG A 20 1.11 0.45 21.63
C ARG A 20 1.04 -0.66 20.60
N VAL A 21 2.16 -1.14 20.05
CA VAL A 21 2.16 -2.20 19.02
C VAL A 21 1.36 -3.43 19.45
N PRO A 22 1.45 -3.95 20.68
CA PRO A 22 0.62 -5.08 21.11
C PRO A 22 -0.88 -4.78 21.09
N GLU A 23 -1.28 -3.61 21.60
CA GLU A 23 -2.68 -3.16 21.60
C GLU A 23 -3.20 -3.00 20.17
N LEU A 24 -2.45 -2.31 19.31
CA LEU A 24 -2.78 -2.11 17.91
C LEU A 24 -2.84 -3.45 17.17
N PHE A 25 -1.90 -4.36 17.42
CA PHE A 25 -1.90 -5.70 16.84
C PHE A 25 -3.18 -6.44 17.22
N HIS A 26 -3.56 -6.48 18.50
CA HIS A 26 -4.79 -7.15 18.94
C HIS A 26 -6.06 -6.49 18.40
N ALA A 27 -6.09 -5.15 18.37
CA ALA A 27 -7.23 -4.39 17.85
C ALA A 27 -7.45 -4.60 16.35
N HIS A 28 -6.40 -4.92 15.59
CA HIS A 28 -6.48 -5.08 14.14
C HIS A 28 -6.53 -6.56 13.70
N HIS A 29 -5.72 -7.47 14.26
CA HIS A 29 -5.65 -8.87 13.81
C HIS A 29 -6.80 -9.78 14.24
N HIS A 30 -7.59 -9.38 15.24
CA HIS A 30 -8.74 -10.17 15.71
C HIS A 30 -10.08 -9.43 15.59
N SER A 31 -10.09 -8.28 14.92
CA SER A 31 -11.31 -7.52 14.72
C SER A 31 -12.05 -8.04 13.48
N GLU A 32 -13.25 -8.57 13.71
CA GLU A 32 -14.18 -8.95 12.62
C GLU A 32 -14.52 -7.76 11.71
N ALA A 33 -14.35 -6.52 12.19
CA ALA A 33 -14.56 -5.31 11.41
C ALA A 33 -13.51 -5.08 10.30
N GLN A 34 -12.40 -5.83 10.29
CA GLN A 34 -11.35 -5.70 9.27
C GLN A 34 -11.54 -6.60 8.04
N ASP A 35 -12.68 -7.27 7.91
CA ASP A 35 -12.98 -8.20 6.82
C ASP A 35 -11.81 -9.18 6.53
N PRO A 36 -11.50 -10.08 7.50
CA PRO A 36 -10.40 -11.02 7.35
C PRO A 36 -10.58 -11.98 6.16
N LYS A 37 -11.83 -12.23 5.75
CA LYS A 37 -12.13 -13.06 4.57
C LYS A 37 -11.79 -12.33 3.28
N GLY A 38 -12.16 -11.06 3.15
CA GLY A 38 -11.77 -10.24 2.00
C GLY A 38 -10.26 -10.07 1.91
N TYR A 39 -9.59 -9.91 3.05
CA TYR A 39 -8.12 -9.89 3.10
C TYR A 39 -7.51 -11.19 2.54
N GLU A 40 -7.96 -12.34 3.04
CA GLU A 40 -7.50 -13.65 2.56
C GLU A 40 -7.79 -13.85 1.07
N GLU A 41 -8.96 -13.45 0.60
CA GLU A 41 -9.34 -13.51 -0.82
C GLU A 41 -8.36 -12.71 -1.69
N LEU A 42 -7.99 -11.49 -1.28
CA LEU A 42 -7.06 -10.65 -2.03
C LEU A 42 -5.66 -11.27 -2.14
N LEU A 43 -5.20 -12.02 -1.13
CA LEU A 43 -3.92 -12.72 -1.18
C LEU A 43 -3.84 -13.73 -2.33
N TYR A 44 -4.97 -14.32 -2.73
CA TYR A 44 -5.02 -15.36 -3.77
C TYR A 44 -5.55 -14.86 -5.12
N ARG A 45 -6.30 -13.76 -5.14
CA ARG A 45 -6.89 -13.22 -6.38
C ARG A 45 -6.02 -12.18 -7.08
N LEU A 46 -5.00 -11.64 -6.41
CA LEU A 46 -4.06 -10.74 -7.03
C LEU A 46 -2.88 -11.53 -7.61
N TYR A 47 -2.80 -11.55 -8.94
CA TYR A 47 -1.74 -12.24 -9.67
C TYR A 47 -1.28 -11.41 -10.86
N ARG A 48 -0.05 -11.65 -11.32
CA ARG A 48 0.45 -11.05 -12.56
C ARG A 48 -0.15 -11.78 -13.77
N PRO A 49 -0.52 -11.09 -14.85
CA PRO A 49 -0.52 -9.64 -15.00
C PRO A 49 -1.65 -8.96 -14.21
N TYR A 50 -1.32 -7.89 -13.49
CA TYR A 50 -2.29 -7.09 -12.76
C TYR A 50 -3.28 -6.43 -13.73
N THR A 51 -4.51 -6.24 -13.28
CA THR A 51 -5.56 -5.54 -14.04
C THR A 51 -6.19 -4.44 -13.19
N GLY A 52 -6.86 -3.47 -13.83
CA GLY A 52 -7.63 -2.45 -13.11
C GLY A 52 -8.65 -3.07 -12.15
N ALA A 53 -9.35 -4.13 -12.59
CA ALA A 53 -10.31 -4.86 -11.77
C ALA A 53 -9.69 -5.44 -10.48
N MET A 54 -8.45 -5.94 -10.54
CA MET A 54 -7.74 -6.42 -9.34
C MET A 54 -7.44 -5.27 -8.38
N LEU A 55 -7.03 -4.10 -8.90
CA LEU A 55 -6.85 -2.91 -8.07
C LEU A 55 -8.19 -2.44 -7.48
N ASP A 56 -9.30 -2.54 -8.22
CA ASP A 56 -10.64 -2.20 -7.70
C ASP A 56 -11.04 -3.10 -6.53
N MET A 57 -10.61 -4.38 -6.54
CA MET A 57 -10.84 -5.26 -5.40
C MET A 57 -10.11 -4.78 -4.15
N VAL A 58 -8.85 -4.35 -4.30
CA VAL A 58 -8.09 -3.78 -3.19
C VAL A 58 -8.72 -2.47 -2.70
N ASP A 59 -9.16 -1.61 -3.62
CA ASP A 59 -9.81 -0.35 -3.28
C ASP A 59 -11.10 -0.56 -2.47
N ARG A 60 -11.93 -1.53 -2.87
CA ARG A 60 -13.16 -1.89 -2.14
C ARG A 60 -12.86 -2.41 -0.74
N TRP A 61 -11.88 -3.29 -0.59
CA TRP A 61 -11.48 -3.81 0.72
C TRP A 61 -10.90 -2.71 1.62
N ALA A 62 -10.09 -1.81 1.05
CA ALA A 62 -9.50 -0.68 1.77
C ALA A 62 -10.46 0.51 1.96
N VAL A 63 -11.72 0.40 1.50
CA VAL A 63 -12.76 1.42 1.62
C VAL A 63 -12.36 2.75 0.98
N PHE A 64 -11.74 2.69 -0.20
CA PHE A 64 -11.48 3.86 -1.02
C PHE A 64 -12.61 4.11 -2.01
N ASP A 65 -12.80 5.38 -2.39
CA ASP A 65 -13.75 5.76 -3.45
C ASP A 65 -13.39 5.13 -4.82
N GLU A 66 -14.25 5.27 -5.82
CA GLU A 66 -13.88 4.89 -7.18
C GLU A 66 -12.72 5.73 -7.72
N ARG A 67 -11.89 5.12 -8.57
CA ARG A 67 -10.75 5.82 -9.17
C ARG A 67 -11.20 6.71 -10.31
N ASP A 68 -10.95 8.01 -10.17
CA ASP A 68 -11.02 8.98 -11.27
C ASP A 68 -9.61 9.21 -11.85
N TRP A 69 -8.99 8.12 -12.31
CA TRP A 69 -7.65 8.17 -12.90
C TRP A 69 -7.73 8.32 -14.40
N ARG A 70 -6.94 9.24 -14.92
CA ARG A 70 -6.63 9.27 -16.35
C ARG A 70 -5.78 8.06 -16.72
N GLU A 71 -5.86 7.66 -17.99
CA GLU A 71 -5.16 6.48 -18.53
C GLU A 71 -3.64 6.52 -18.32
N ASP A 72 -3.03 7.72 -18.42
CA ASP A 72 -1.61 7.94 -18.17
C ASP A 72 -1.21 7.64 -16.72
N VAL A 73 -1.98 8.12 -15.75
CA VAL A 73 -1.77 7.83 -14.32
C VAL A 73 -1.95 6.34 -14.04
N GLN A 74 -2.98 5.71 -14.61
CA GLN A 74 -3.20 4.28 -14.44
C GLN A 74 -2.04 3.47 -15.01
N LEU A 75 -1.58 3.77 -16.23
CA LEU A 75 -0.46 3.08 -16.85
C LEU A 75 0.83 3.25 -16.03
N GLU A 76 1.11 4.47 -15.57
CA GLU A 76 2.26 4.76 -14.71
C GLU A 76 2.24 3.92 -13.43
N VAL A 77 1.12 3.90 -12.71
CA VAL A 77 0.97 3.11 -11.48
C VAL A 77 1.13 1.62 -11.76
N MET A 78 0.56 1.12 -12.85
CA MET A 78 0.69 -0.30 -13.22
C MET A 78 2.14 -0.68 -13.51
N LEU A 79 2.86 0.12 -14.30
CA LEU A 79 4.28 -0.10 -14.59
C LEU A 79 5.13 -0.02 -13.32
N PHE A 80 4.82 0.94 -12.44
CA PHE A 80 5.44 1.05 -11.13
C PHE A 80 5.25 -0.21 -10.29
N LEU A 81 4.03 -0.76 -10.20
CA LEU A 81 3.76 -1.99 -9.45
C LEU A 81 4.50 -3.22 -10.02
N TYR A 82 4.75 -3.25 -11.33
CA TYR A 82 5.58 -4.28 -11.95
C TYR A 82 7.06 -4.16 -11.58
N ALA A 83 7.57 -2.92 -11.47
CA ALA A 83 8.98 -2.61 -11.29
C ALA A 83 9.43 -2.59 -9.81
N ILE A 84 8.56 -2.17 -8.89
CA ILE A 84 8.90 -2.01 -7.48
C ILE A 84 9.07 -3.34 -6.76
N ARG A 85 10.11 -3.41 -5.92
CA ARG A 85 10.40 -4.54 -5.03
C ARG A 85 10.11 -4.15 -3.58
N TYR A 86 8.83 -3.99 -3.23
CA TYR A 86 8.43 -3.64 -1.86
C TYR A 86 9.07 -4.61 -0.83
N PRO A 87 9.60 -4.17 0.32
CA PRO A 87 9.47 -2.86 0.93
C PRO A 87 10.49 -1.82 0.46
N ASP A 88 11.26 -2.07 -0.61
CA ASP A 88 12.04 -1.00 -1.25
C ASP A 88 11.08 0.04 -1.82
N THR A 89 11.16 1.27 -1.29
CA THR A 89 10.27 2.38 -1.59
C THR A 89 10.92 3.43 -2.49
N LEU A 90 12.17 3.24 -2.93
CA LEU A 90 12.90 4.24 -3.72
C LEU A 90 12.17 4.64 -5.00
N LEU A 91 11.49 3.69 -5.67
CA LEU A 91 10.74 3.97 -6.90
C LEU A 91 9.46 4.79 -6.67
N ILE A 92 9.01 4.99 -5.43
CA ILE A 92 7.90 5.92 -5.15
C ILE A 92 8.31 7.34 -5.53
N GLU A 93 9.59 7.68 -5.40
CA GLU A 93 10.12 9.00 -5.74
C GLU A 93 10.20 9.25 -7.25
N SER A 94 10.07 8.23 -8.10
CA SER A 94 10.02 8.39 -9.55
C SER A 94 8.61 8.61 -10.11
N LEU A 95 7.56 8.44 -9.30
CA LEU A 95 6.18 8.69 -9.71
C LEU A 95 5.93 10.19 -9.91
N SER A 96 5.10 10.53 -10.89
CA SER A 96 4.54 11.86 -11.08
C SER A 96 3.84 12.36 -9.81
N ASP A 97 3.76 13.68 -9.63
CA ASP A 97 3.05 14.27 -8.49
C ASP A 97 1.59 13.79 -8.41
N LYS A 98 0.97 13.56 -9.57
CA LYS A 98 -0.41 13.08 -9.65
C LYS A 98 -0.51 11.63 -9.17
N ALA A 99 0.34 10.72 -9.62
CA ALA A 99 0.34 9.34 -9.14
C ALA A 99 0.68 9.28 -7.64
N ARG A 100 1.67 10.06 -7.19
CA ARG A 100 2.07 10.15 -5.78
C ARG A 100 0.99 10.74 -4.87
N SER A 101 0.08 11.55 -5.39
CA SER A 101 -1.05 12.07 -4.59
C SER A 101 -1.96 10.96 -4.04
N TYR A 102 -1.89 9.74 -4.59
CA TYR A 102 -2.66 8.57 -4.16
C TYR A 102 -1.87 7.61 -3.24
N LEU A 103 -0.89 8.11 -2.48
CA LEU A 103 -0.03 7.33 -1.58
C LEU A 103 -0.77 6.28 -0.72
N PRO A 104 -1.91 6.57 -0.08
CA PRO A 104 -2.66 5.56 0.68
C PRO A 104 -3.09 4.36 -0.17
N ARG A 105 -3.62 4.60 -1.39
CA ARG A 105 -3.97 3.53 -2.34
C ARG A 105 -2.74 2.74 -2.77
N LEU A 106 -1.66 3.45 -3.11
CA LEU A 106 -0.40 2.81 -3.51
C LEU A 106 0.12 1.89 -2.41
N SER A 107 0.05 2.30 -1.15
CA SER A 107 0.41 1.46 -0.01
C SER A 107 -0.44 0.18 0.05
N SER A 108 -1.75 0.28 -0.13
CA SER A 108 -2.64 -0.89 -0.15
C SER A 108 -2.33 -1.81 -1.33
N TYR A 109 -2.03 -1.28 -2.51
CA TYR A 109 -1.64 -2.11 -3.65
C TYR A 109 -0.34 -2.85 -3.37
N LEU A 110 0.70 -2.15 -2.89
CA LEU A 110 2.00 -2.73 -2.58
C LEU A 110 1.92 -3.86 -1.55
N HIS A 111 0.97 -3.75 -0.61
CA HIS A 111 0.69 -4.79 0.37
C HIS A 111 0.30 -6.12 -0.30
N PHE A 112 -0.59 -6.09 -1.29
CA PHE A 112 -1.11 -7.31 -1.93
C PHE A 112 -0.36 -7.74 -3.19
N THR A 113 0.33 -6.85 -3.90
CA THR A 113 0.99 -7.19 -5.16
C THR A 113 2.32 -7.94 -4.99
N LYS A 114 2.79 -8.18 -3.75
CA LYS A 114 4.10 -8.78 -3.48
C LYS A 114 4.10 -10.32 -3.42
N HIS A 115 2.93 -10.97 -3.42
CA HIS A 115 2.78 -12.37 -2.98
C HIS A 115 3.05 -13.47 -4.03
N THR A 116 3.73 -13.18 -5.14
CA THR A 116 4.10 -14.21 -6.14
C THR A 116 5.52 -14.06 -6.63
#